data_AF-A0A2H0UA34-F1
#
_entry.id   AF-A0A2H0UA34-F1
#
_cell.length_a   1.000
_cell.length_b   1.000
_cell.length_c   1.000
_cell.angle_alpha   90.00
_cell.angle_beta   90.00
_cell.angle_gamma   90.00
#
_symmetry.space_group_name_H-M   'P 1'
#
loop_
_entity.id
_entity.type
_entity.pdbx_description
1 polymer ?
#
loop_
_entity_poly.entity_id
_entity_poly.type
_entity_poly.pdbx_seq_one_letter_code
_entity_poly.pdbx_strand_id
1 'polypeptide(L)' 'MTRRRLEHLITNLSIPVGIILIWRGVWVLADLFDYWLFGNNHVVTAIAGIIIGLIILYLPDHNLETLERL' A
#
# COMPACT_ATOMS: atom_id res chain seq x y z
N MET A 1 -18.52 7.16 31.77
CA MET A 1 -17.33 6.54 31.15
C MET A 1 -16.11 7.36 31.57
N THR A 2 -15.15 6.80 32.30
CA THR A 2 -13.99 7.55 32.82
C THR A 2 -13.11 8.07 31.68
N ARG A 3 -12.74 9.36 31.70
CA ARG A 3 -11.96 10.07 30.64
C ARG A 3 -10.78 9.24 30.08
N ARG A 4 -10.04 8.54 30.95
CA ARG A 4 -8.93 7.65 30.59
C ARG A 4 -9.31 6.49 29.65
N ARG A 5 -10.51 5.93 29.78
CA ARG A 5 -10.98 4.84 28.89
C ARG A 5 -11.31 5.36 27.49
N LEU A 6 -11.78 6.59 27.38
CA LEU A 6 -12.08 7.22 26.10
C LEU A 6 -10.77 7.57 25.36
N GLU A 7 -9.78 8.12 26.06
CA GLU A 7 -8.45 8.41 25.51
C GLU A 7 -7.78 7.13 24.99
N HIS A 8 -7.79 6.03 25.75
CA HIS A 8 -7.25 4.75 25.28
C HIS A 8 -7.99 4.17 24.07
N LEU A 9 -9.31 4.29 24.00
CA LEU A 9 -10.08 3.84 22.83
C LEU A 9 -9.74 4.66 21.57
N ILE A 10 -9.63 5.97 21.70
CA ILE A 10 -9.28 6.86 20.59
C ILE A 10 -7.87 6.53 20.09
N THR A 11 -6.89 6.36 20.99
CA THR A 11 -5.51 6.03 20.59
C THR A 11 -5.42 4.64 19.94
N ASN A 12 -6.13 3.65 20.45
CA ASN A 12 -6.05 2.29 19.94
C ASN A 12 -6.78 2.11 18.60
N LEU A 13 -7.77 2.95 18.29
CA LEU A 13 -8.49 2.91 17.02
C LEU A 13 -7.91 3.87 15.98
N SER A 14 -7.30 4.98 16.40
CA SER A 14 -6.76 5.98 15.47
C SER A 14 -5.63 5.43 14.63
N ILE A 15 -4.77 4.58 15.20
CA ILE A 15 -3.62 4.01 14.48
C ILE A 15 -4.07 3.05 13.37
N PRO A 16 -4.87 1.99 13.63
CA PRO A 16 -5.34 1.10 12.56
C PRO A 16 -6.18 1.82 11.51
N VAL A 17 -7.07 2.73 11.93
CA VAL A 17 -7.90 3.52 11.00
C VAL A 17 -7.03 4.41 10.13
N GLY A 18 -6.02 5.08 10.72
CA GLY A 18 -5.05 5.89 9.98
C GLY A 18 -4.29 5.07 8.94
N ILE A 19 -3.80 3.88 9.30
CA ILE A 19 -3.11 2.98 8.38
C ILE A 19 -4.02 2.56 7.22
N ILE A 20 -5.26 2.18 7.51
CA ILE A 20 -6.24 1.79 6.49
C ILE A 20 -6.52 2.96 5.53
N LEU A 21 -6.68 4.17 6.06
CA LEU A 21 -6.92 5.37 5.24
C LEU A 21 -5.73 5.70 4.34
N ILE A 22 -4.50 5.62 4.87
CA ILE A 22 -3.28 5.83 4.08
C ILE A 22 -3.19 4.78 2.97
N TRP A 23 -3.34 3.50 3.31
CA TRP A 23 -3.31 2.41 2.35
C TRP A 23 -4.36 2.58 1.25
N ARG A 24 -5.60 2.95 1.61
CA ARG A 24 -6.65 3.25 0.63
C ARG A 24 -6.31 4.46 -0.24
N GLY A 25 -5.68 5.49 0.30
CA GLY A 25 -5.22 6.64 -0.49
C GLY A 25 -4.16 6.26 -1.53
N VAL A 26 -3.22 5.38 -1.17
CA VAL A 26 -2.20 4.87 -2.10
C VAL A 26 -2.84 4.12 -3.27
N TRP A 27 -3.84 3.26 -3.00
CA TRP A 27 -4.58 2.58 -4.07
C TRP A 27 -5.28 3.54 -5.02
N VAL A 28 -5.97 4.56 -4.50
CA VAL A 28 -6.66 5.54 -5.36
C VAL A 28 -5.70 6.33 -6.22
N LEU A 29 -4.51 6.68 -5.70
CA LEU A 29 -3.49 7.35 -6.49
C LEU A 29 -2.92 6.43 -7.58
N ALA A 30 -2.74 5.14 -7.29
CA ALA A 30 -2.33 4.15 -8.28
C ALA A 30 -3.39 3.98 -9.38
N ASP A 31 -4.67 3.90 -9.02
CA ASP A 31 -5.78 3.81 -9.97
C ASP A 31 -5.89 5.07 -10.83
N LEU A 32 -5.69 6.26 -10.25
CA LEU A 32 -5.69 7.52 -10.99
C LEU A 32 -4.52 7.60 -11.98
N PHE A 33 -3.34 7.11 -11.58
CA PHE A 33 -2.17 7.02 -12.44
C PHE A 33 -2.39 6.05 -13.60
N ASP A 34 -3.00 4.89 -13.32
CA ASP A 34 -3.40 3.92 -14.34
C ASP A 34 -4.40 4.51 -15.34
N TYR A 35 -5.44 5.16 -14.84
CA TYR A 35 -6.44 5.84 -15.67
C TYR A 35 -5.79 6.90 -16.57
N TRP A 36 -4.90 7.73 -16.03
CA TRP A 36 -4.27 8.83 -16.76
C TRP A 36 -3.27 8.38 -17.82
N LEU A 37 -2.49 7.32 -17.55
CA LEU A 37 -1.46 6.84 -18.47
C LEU A 37 -1.95 5.81 -19.48
N PHE A 38 -2.87 4.93 -19.08
CA PHE A 38 -3.24 3.74 -19.84
C PHE A 38 -4.72 3.70 -20.23
N GLY A 39 -5.48 4.76 -19.93
CA GLY A 39 -6.85 4.92 -20.41
C GLY A 39 -7.78 3.80 -19.95
N ASN A 40 -7.60 3.32 -18.72
CA ASN A 40 -8.37 2.24 -18.09
C ASN A 40 -8.01 0.80 -18.53
N ASN A 41 -6.82 0.59 -19.12
CA ASN A 41 -6.31 -0.75 -19.41
C ASN A 41 -5.56 -1.35 -18.20
N HIS A 42 -6.32 -1.75 -17.18
CA HIS A 42 -5.84 -2.27 -15.89
C HIS A 42 -4.85 -3.45 -15.99
N VAL A 43 -4.84 -4.17 -17.12
CA VAL A 43 -3.95 -5.33 -17.31
C VAL A 43 -2.50 -4.89 -17.51
N VAL A 44 -2.27 -3.80 -18.24
CA VAL A 44 -0.91 -3.32 -18.57
C VAL A 44 -0.22 -2.75 -17.34
N THR A 45 -0.95 -2.01 -16.52
CA THR A 45 -0.43 -1.44 -15.27
C THR A 45 -0.25 -2.45 -14.17
N ALA A 46 -1.13 -3.45 -14.07
CA ALA A 46 -0.90 -4.57 -13.18
C ALA A 46 0.41 -5.29 -13.52
N ILE A 47 0.63 -5.59 -14.81
CA ILE A 47 1.86 -6.25 -15.28
C ILE A 47 3.08 -5.34 -15.05
N ALA A 48 3.02 -4.05 -15.40
CA ALA A 48 4.11 -3.12 -15.18
C ALA A 48 4.42 -2.93 -13.69
N GLY A 49 3.40 -2.85 -12.83
CA GLY A 49 3.54 -2.75 -11.38
C GLY A 49 4.21 -3.99 -10.77
N ILE A 50 3.84 -5.19 -11.23
CA ILE A 50 4.51 -6.44 -10.82
C ILE A 50 5.98 -6.42 -11.24
N ILE A 51 6.27 -6.09 -12.50
CA ILE A 51 7.64 -6.07 -13.02
C ILE A 51 8.50 -5.03 -12.28
N ILE A 52 8.01 -3.80 -12.11
CA ILE A 52 8.70 -2.73 -11.39
C ILE A 52 8.91 -3.13 -9.92
N GLY A 53 7.88 -3.69 -9.27
CA GLY A 53 7.98 -4.18 -7.90
C GLY A 53 9.05 -5.26 -7.73
N LEU A 54 9.09 -6.25 -8.64
CA LEU A 54 10.12 -7.28 -8.65
C LEU A 54 11.52 -6.70 -8.89
N ILE A 55 11.67 -5.74 -9.80
CA ILE A 55 12.95 -5.06 -10.07
C ILE A 55 13.44 -4.32 -8.83
N ILE A 56 12.57 -3.55 -8.18
CA ILE A 56 12.90 -2.81 -6.95
C ILE A 56 13.30 -3.76 -5.83
N LEU A 57 12.61 -4.88 -5.67
CA LEU A 57 12.94 -5.89 -4.65
C LEU A 57 14.22 -6.66 -4.98
N TYR A 58 14.51 -6.87 -6.25
CA TYR A 58 15.71 -7.57 -6.70
C TYR A 58 16.98 -6.70 -6.64
N LEU A 59 16.86 -5.40 -6.89
CA LEU A 59 18.02 -4.49 -7.02
C LEU A 59 18.98 -4.44 -5.82
N PRO A 60 18.50 -4.42 -4.55
CA PRO A 60 19.37 -4.29 -3.39
C PRO A 60 20.29 -5.49 -3.16
N ASP A 61 19.73 -6.70 -3.27
CA ASP A 61 20.39 -7.94 -2.84
C ASP A 61 20.66 -8.90 -4.01
N HIS A 62 20.25 -8.53 -5.24
CA HIS A 62 20.25 -9.39 -6.43
C HIS A 62 19.61 -10.76 -6.18
N ASN A 63 18.69 -10.83 -5.22
CA ASN A 63 17.98 -12.02 -4.79
C ASN A 63 16.59 -11.61 -4.29
N LEU A 64 15.63 -12.52 -4.35
CA LEU A 64 14.25 -12.32 -3.90
C LEU A 64 13.97 -13.00 -2.55
N GLU A 65 15.01 -13.42 -1.81
CA GLU A 65 14.88 -14.02 -0.46
C GLU A 65 14.03 -13.17 0.51
N THR A 66 13.99 -11.85 0.32
CA THR A 66 13.14 -10.94 1.12
C THR A 66 11.65 -11.26 0.98
N LEU A 67 11.21 -11.79 -0.16
CA LEU A 67 9.83 -12.25 -0.34
C LEU A 67 9.52 -13.54 0.42
N GLU A 68 10.53 -14.39 0.69
CA GLU A 68 10.35 -15.63 1.46
C GLU A 68 10.17 -15.38 2.97
N ARG A 69 10.52 -14.17 3.43
CA ARG A 69 10.49 -13.79 4.85
C ARG A 69 9.24 -12.99 5.26
N LEU A 70 8.36 -12.68 4.30
CA LEU A 70 7.08 -11.97 4.50
C LEU A 70 5.92 -12.96 4.71
#